data_AF-A0AAD5J4G1-F1
#
_entry.id   AF-A0AAD5J4G1-F1
#
_cell.length_a   1.000
_cell.length_b   1.000
_cell.length_c   1.000
_cell.angle_alpha   90.00
_cell.angle_beta   90.00
_cell.angle_gamma   90.00
#
_symmetry.space_group_name_H-M   'P 1'
#
loop_
_entity.id
_entity.type
_entity.pdbx_description
1 polymer ?
#
loop_
_entity_poly.entity_id
_entity_poly.type
_entity_poly.pdbx_seq_one_letter_code
_entity_poly.pdbx_strand_id
1 'polypeptide(L)'
;MVIETTKLASGFSVADLFPSIEGLLQWISGIRPQLEKMHQESDIILENIISEHKKARATLDLGDMHEKNNEDLVDVLLKVQELEDSEFHLTANNIKAVIWEEEHKNRAEKLKEEVKLMLPNQWRFYLS
;
A
#
# COMPACT_ATOMS: atom_id res chain seq x y z
N MET A 1 -16.42 1.43 -18.63
CA MET A 1 -15.93 2.17 -19.80
C MET A 1 -17.12 2.80 -20.53
N VAL A 2 -17.81 3.78 -19.92
CA VAL A 2 -19.00 4.41 -20.55
C VAL A 2 -19.25 5.88 -20.14
N ILE A 3 -18.34 6.50 -19.37
CA ILE A 3 -18.50 7.89 -18.91
C ILE A 3 -17.66 8.87 -19.76
N GLU A 4 -16.63 8.38 -20.46
CA GLU A 4 -15.80 9.21 -21.35
C GLU A 4 -16.40 9.44 -22.73
N THR A 5 -17.26 8.54 -23.23
CA THR A 5 -17.78 8.60 -24.60
C THR A 5 -18.91 9.62 -24.78
N THR A 6 -19.62 10.00 -23.72
CA THR A 6 -20.71 10.99 -23.77
C THR A 6 -20.26 12.44 -23.66
N LYS A 7 -19.06 12.69 -23.11
CA LYS A 7 -18.52 14.03 -22.85
C LYS A 7 -18.05 14.75 -24.13
N LEU A 8 -17.68 14.00 -25.17
CA LEU A 8 -17.25 14.55 -26.45
C LEU A 8 -18.41 14.96 -27.38
N ALA A 9 -19.62 14.42 -27.18
CA ALA A 9 -20.73 14.59 -28.13
C ALA A 9 -21.53 15.89 -27.94
N SER A 10 -21.37 16.62 -26.83
CA SER A 10 -22.22 17.79 -26.52
C SER A 10 -21.46 19.07 -26.13
N GLY A 11 -20.13 19.01 -25.98
CA GLY A 11 -19.33 20.18 -25.58
C GLY A 11 -19.53 20.63 -24.13
N PHE A 12 -20.40 19.97 -23.35
CA PHE A 12 -20.59 20.26 -21.92
C PHE A 12 -19.58 19.50 -21.05
N SER A 13 -18.86 20.24 -20.21
CA SER A 13 -18.07 19.70 -19.12
C SER A 13 -18.99 19.19 -18.00
N VAL A 14 -18.55 18.16 -17.26
CA VAL A 14 -19.27 17.66 -16.06
C VAL A 14 -19.34 18.76 -14.97
N ALA A 15 -18.41 19.72 -15.01
CA ALA A 15 -18.46 20.91 -14.17
C ALA A 15 -19.61 21.88 -14.57
N ASP A 16 -20.01 21.92 -15.85
CA ASP A 16 -21.09 22.79 -16.34
C ASP A 16 -22.47 22.30 -15.89
N LEU A 17 -22.61 20.99 -15.68
CA LEU A 17 -23.84 20.37 -15.16
C LEU A 17 -23.96 20.48 -13.64
N PHE A 18 -22.83 20.65 -12.95
CA PHE A 18 -22.77 20.71 -11.48
C PHE A 18 -21.75 21.78 -11.04
N PRO A 19 -22.10 23.08 -11.08
CA PRO A 19 -21.19 24.15 -10.69
C PRO A 19 -20.63 24.00 -9.27
N SER A 20 -21.37 23.33 -8.38
CA SER A 20 -20.96 23.05 -7.00
C SER A 20 -19.74 22.12 -6.88
N ILE A 21 -19.44 21.29 -7.88
CA ILE A 21 -18.23 20.43 -7.86
C ILE A 21 -17.03 21.09 -8.51
N GLU A 22 -17.17 22.26 -9.13
CA GLU A 22 -16.06 22.96 -9.79
C GLU A 22 -14.95 23.31 -8.78
N GLY A 23 -15.31 23.86 -7.61
CA GLY A 23 -14.37 24.14 -6.54
C GLY A 23 -13.69 22.88 -5.99
N LEU A 24 -14.43 21.77 -5.89
CA LEU A 24 -13.88 20.47 -5.49
C LEU A 24 -12.89 19.95 -6.54
N LEU A 25 -13.21 20.05 -7.84
CA LEU A 25 -12.33 19.60 -8.92
C LEU A 25 -11.06 20.43 -9.01
N GLN A 26 -11.15 21.75 -8.84
CA GLN A 26 -9.99 22.64 -8.78
C GLN A 26 -9.10 22.32 -7.57
N TRP A 27 -9.71 22.11 -6.41
CA TRP A 27 -8.98 21.71 -5.20
C TRP A 27 -8.29 20.33 -5.37
N ILE A 28 -9.02 19.32 -5.88
CA ILE A 28 -8.46 18.00 -6.20
C ILE A 28 -7.34 18.15 -7.22
N SER A 29 -7.52 18.97 -8.26
CA SER A 29 -6.49 19.24 -9.27
C SER A 29 -5.21 19.84 -8.67
N GLY A 30 -5.33 20.66 -7.63
CA GLY A 30 -4.20 21.22 -6.91
C GLY A 30 -3.43 20.19 -6.07
N ILE A 31 -4.12 19.24 -5.44
CA ILE A 31 -3.49 18.20 -4.61
C ILE A 31 -3.01 16.98 -5.42
N ARG A 32 -3.53 16.78 -6.64
CA ARG A 32 -3.18 15.63 -7.51
C ARG A 32 -1.68 15.44 -7.69
N PRO A 33 -0.88 16.47 -8.06
CA PRO A 33 0.56 16.27 -8.27
C PRO A 33 1.30 15.86 -6.99
N GLN A 34 0.85 16.38 -5.85
CA GLN A 34 1.42 16.02 -4.55
C GLN A 34 1.09 14.57 -4.18
N LEU A 35 -0.16 14.14 -4.39
CA LEU A 35 -0.58 12.77 -4.14
C LEU A 35 0.15 11.78 -5.06
N GLU A 36 0.32 12.14 -6.34
CA GLU A 36 1.07 11.33 -7.30
C GLU A 36 2.54 11.19 -6.90
N LYS A 37 3.16 12.28 -6.45
CA LYS A 37 4.53 12.25 -5.92
C LYS A 37 4.64 11.34 -4.69
N MET A 38 3.73 11.46 -3.73
CA MET A 38 3.70 10.60 -2.54
C MET A 38 3.50 9.13 -2.90
N HIS A 39 2.64 8.84 -3.89
CA HIS A 39 2.45 7.50 -4.40
C HIS A 39 3.74 6.95 -5.04
N GLN A 40 4.41 7.75 -5.88
CA GLN A 40 5.68 7.35 -6.51
C GLN A 40 6.77 7.06 -5.47
N GLU A 41 6.93 7.93 -4.47
CA GLU A 41 7.88 7.71 -3.37
C GLU A 41 7.58 6.41 -2.61
N SER A 42 6.30 6.15 -2.31
CA SER A 42 5.88 4.92 -1.64
C SER A 42 6.12 3.68 -2.50
N ASP A 43 5.85 3.78 -3.81
CA ASP A 43 6.07 2.68 -4.76
C ASP A 43 7.55 2.31 -4.86
N ILE A 44 8.45 3.30 -4.89
CA ILE A 44 9.90 3.09 -4.89
C ILE A 44 10.34 2.35 -3.63
N ILE A 45 9.84 2.76 -2.46
CA ILE A 45 10.18 2.13 -1.18
C ILE A 45 9.74 0.66 -1.18
N LEU A 46 8.48 0.39 -1.57
CA LEU A 46 7.94 -0.97 -1.57
C LEU A 46 8.63 -1.86 -2.60
N GLU A 47 9.01 -1.32 -3.77
CA GLU A 47 9.78 -2.06 -4.77
C GLU A 47 11.18 -2.43 -4.26
N ASN A 48 11.85 -1.51 -3.56
CA ASN A 48 13.15 -1.79 -2.95
C ASN A 48 13.06 -2.91 -1.91
N ILE A 49 12.05 -2.87 -1.03
CA ILE A 49 11.79 -3.94 -0.05
C ILE A 49 11.63 -5.29 -0.77
N ILE A 50 10.76 -5.36 -1.78
CA ILE A 50 10.54 -6.61 -2.53
C ILE A 50 11.82 -7.09 -3.22
N SER A 51 12.59 -6.17 -3.81
CA SER A 51 13.86 -6.46 -4.50
C SER A 51 14.91 -7.03 -3.56
N GLU A 52 15.02 -6.49 -2.34
CA GLU A 52 15.94 -6.97 -1.30
C GLU A 52 15.59 -8.42 -0.89
N HIS A 53 14.33 -8.73 -0.66
CA HIS A 53 13.89 -10.09 -0.32
C HIS A 53 14.13 -11.08 -1.46
N LYS A 54 13.85 -10.68 -2.72
CA LYS A 54 14.15 -11.51 -3.90
C LYS A 54 15.65 -11.83 -4.00
N LYS A 55 16.52 -10.83 -3.78
CA LYS A 55 17.98 -11.02 -3.80
C LYS A 55 18.45 -11.94 -2.67
N ALA A 56 17.95 -11.71 -1.46
CA ALA A 56 18.28 -12.54 -0.29
C ALA A 56 17.92 -14.02 -0.53
N ARG A 57 16.70 -14.28 -1.03
CA ARG A 57 16.24 -15.63 -1.38
C ARG A 57 17.14 -16.29 -2.43
N ALA A 58 17.50 -15.56 -3.50
CA ALA A 58 18.37 -16.09 -4.54
C ALA A 58 19.78 -16.45 -4.04
N THR A 59 20.28 -15.77 -3.01
CA THR A 59 21.58 -16.08 -2.39
C THR A 59 21.55 -17.28 -1.44
N LEU A 60 20.41 -17.54 -0.79
CA LEU A 60 20.24 -18.64 0.17
C LEU A 60 20.09 -20.00 -0.53
N ASP A 61 19.44 -20.04 -1.71
CA ASP A 61 19.30 -21.26 -2.53
C ASP A 61 20.65 -21.85 -3.00
N LEU A 62 21.75 -21.10 -2.88
CA LEU A 62 23.10 -21.52 -3.31
C LEU A 62 23.96 -22.14 -2.20
N GLY A 63 23.51 -22.13 -0.92
CA GLY A 63 24.43 -22.33 0.21
C GLY A 63 23.98 -23.24 1.34
N ASP A 64 22.71 -23.20 1.79
CA ASP A 64 22.35 -23.95 3.00
C ASP A 64 20.83 -24.14 3.13
N MET A 65 20.37 -25.40 3.18
CA MET A 65 18.96 -25.75 3.35
C MET A 65 18.50 -25.68 4.82
N HIS A 66 19.39 -25.31 5.75
CA HIS A 66 19.19 -25.53 7.17
C HIS A 66 18.77 -24.30 8.00
N GLU A 67 18.68 -23.10 7.40
CA GLU A 67 18.37 -21.85 8.11
C GLU A 67 16.98 -21.27 7.76
N LYS A 68 15.98 -22.15 7.69
CA LYS A 68 14.56 -21.83 7.39
C LYS A 68 13.81 -21.07 8.49
N ASN A 69 14.51 -20.39 9.40
CA ASN A 69 13.93 -19.90 10.65
C ASN A 69 13.66 -18.39 10.67
N ASN A 70 13.83 -17.69 9.54
CA ASN A 70 13.56 -16.25 9.44
C ASN A 70 12.82 -15.90 8.13
N GLU A 71 11.91 -16.76 7.67
CA GLU A 71 10.99 -16.40 6.59
C GLU A 71 9.98 -15.38 7.12
N ASP A 72 9.89 -14.22 6.49
CA ASP A 72 8.90 -13.21 6.85
C ASP A 72 7.70 -13.18 5.89
N LEU A 73 6.76 -12.26 6.14
CA LEU A 73 5.55 -12.12 5.36
C LEU A 73 5.83 -11.89 3.87
N VAL A 74 6.89 -11.13 3.54
CA VAL A 74 7.25 -10.82 2.15
C VAL A 74 7.73 -12.09 1.44
N ASP A 75 8.53 -12.91 2.12
CA ASP A 75 9.00 -14.19 1.58
C ASP A 75 7.85 -15.15 1.29
N VAL A 76 6.87 -15.24 2.20
CA VAL A 76 5.68 -16.09 2.00
C VAL A 76 4.85 -15.60 0.82
N LEU A 77 4.61 -14.30 0.71
CA LEU A 77 3.83 -13.73 -0.40
C LEU A 77 4.51 -13.94 -1.76
N LEU A 78 5.84 -13.83 -1.82
CA LEU A 78 6.60 -14.09 -3.04
C LEU A 78 6.55 -15.56 -3.46
N LYS A 79 6.65 -16.50 -2.50
CA LYS A 79 6.47 -17.92 -2.79
C LYS A 79 5.08 -18.22 -3.34
N VAL A 80 4.03 -17.64 -2.76
CA VAL A 80 2.66 -17.82 -3.25
C VAL A 80 2.50 -17.23 -4.66
N GLN A 81 3.14 -16.10 -4.96
CA GLN A 81 3.19 -15.54 -6.32
C GLN A 81 3.85 -16.46 -7.35
N GLU A 82 4.86 -17.25 -6.93
CA GLU A 82 5.59 -18.19 -7.80
C GLU A 82 4.86 -19.53 -8.02
N LEU A 83 3.84 -19.85 -7.21
CA LEU A 83 3.05 -21.07 -7.39
C LEU A 83 2.18 -20.96 -8.65
N GLU A 84 2.49 -21.79 -9.65
CA GLU A 84 1.78 -21.84 -10.94
C GLU A 84 0.30 -22.28 -10.81
N ASP A 85 -0.06 -22.96 -9.71
CA ASP A 85 -1.36 -23.63 -9.51
C ASP A 85 -2.28 -22.91 -8.50
N SER A 86 -1.99 -21.64 -8.19
CA SER A 86 -2.86 -20.84 -7.32
C SER A 86 -4.10 -20.41 -8.09
N GLU A 87 -5.30 -20.72 -7.59
CA GLU A 87 -6.58 -20.18 -8.11
C GLU A 87 -6.59 -18.62 -8.18
N PHE A 88 -5.65 -17.98 -7.48
CA PHE A 88 -5.45 -16.53 -7.45
C PHE A 88 -4.01 -16.16 -7.83
N HIS A 89 -3.83 -15.46 -8.95
CA HIS A 89 -2.52 -14.91 -9.32
C HIS A 89 -2.21 -13.65 -8.49
N LEU A 90 -1.31 -13.76 -7.51
CA LEU A 90 -0.80 -12.60 -6.78
C LEU A 90 0.07 -11.73 -7.69
N THR A 91 -0.36 -10.50 -7.94
CA THR A 91 0.46 -9.51 -8.66
C THR A 91 1.41 -8.78 -7.70
N ALA A 92 2.46 -8.15 -8.23
CA ALA A 92 3.35 -7.30 -7.43
C ALA A 92 2.58 -6.21 -6.66
N ASN A 93 1.52 -5.65 -7.26
CA ASN A 93 0.67 -4.65 -6.61
C ASN A 93 -0.11 -5.23 -5.42
N ASN A 94 -0.51 -6.51 -5.47
CA ASN A 94 -1.15 -7.15 -4.32
C ASN A 94 -0.16 -7.28 -3.15
N ILE A 95 1.08 -7.67 -3.43
CA ILE A 95 2.14 -7.78 -2.41
C ILE A 95 2.43 -6.40 -1.79
N LYS A 96 2.63 -5.38 -2.63
CA LYS A 96 2.83 -3.99 -2.19
C LYS A 96 1.69 -3.51 -1.27
N ALA A 97 0.45 -3.80 -1.63
CA ALA A 97 -0.72 -3.42 -0.84
C ALA A 97 -0.74 -4.09 0.55
N VAL A 98 -0.39 -5.38 0.63
CA VAL A 98 -0.32 -6.09 1.92
C VAL A 98 0.81 -5.55 2.80
N ILE A 99 2.01 -5.32 2.23
CA ILE A 99 3.13 -4.71 2.96
C ILE A 99 2.75 -3.34 3.51
N TRP A 100 2.10 -2.52 2.68
CA TRP A 100 1.62 -1.19 3.07
C TRP A 100 0.63 -1.23 4.24
N GLU A 101 -0.35 -2.14 4.18
CA GLU A 101 -1.34 -2.33 5.24
C GLU A 101 -0.68 -2.78 6.56
N GLU A 102 0.25 -3.74 6.49
CA GLU A 102 0.95 -4.28 7.67
C GLU A 102 1.80 -3.19 8.36
N GLU A 103 2.51 -2.36 7.59
CA GLU A 103 3.32 -1.26 8.12
C GLU A 103 2.46 -0.20 8.82
N HIS A 104 1.30 0.14 8.24
CA HIS A 104 0.36 1.08 8.84
C HIS A 104 -0.25 0.57 10.15
N LYS A 105 -0.56 -0.73 10.22
CA LYS A 105 -1.03 -1.38 11.44
C LYS A 105 0.05 -1.35 12.53
N ASN A 106 1.29 -1.71 12.19
CA ASN A 106 2.41 -1.68 13.13
C ASN A 106 2.67 -0.29 13.69
N ARG A 107 2.60 0.75 12.85
CA ARG A 107 2.73 2.14 13.29
C ARG A 107 1.60 2.56 14.22
N ALA A 108 0.36 2.18 13.93
CA ALA A 108 -0.78 2.50 14.78
C ALA A 108 -0.66 1.84 16.17
N GLU A 109 -0.29 0.57 16.23
CA GLU A 109 -0.07 -0.14 17.50
C GLU A 109 1.10 0.46 18.30
N LYS A 110 2.20 0.83 17.63
CA LYS A 110 3.32 1.52 18.30
C LYS A 110 2.88 2.85 18.92
N LEU A 111 2.10 3.65 18.20
CA LEU A 111 1.58 4.92 18.72
C LEU A 111 0.63 4.70 19.91
N LYS A 112 -0.21 3.66 19.88
CA LYS A 112 -1.05 3.31 21.02
C LYS A 112 -0.21 2.98 22.26
N GLU A 113 0.84 2.19 22.12
CA GLU A 113 1.73 1.85 23.24
C GLU A 113 2.52 3.07 23.75
N GLU A 114 3.02 3.95 22.87
CA GLU A 114 3.66 5.20 23.26
C GLU A 114 2.70 6.12 24.05
N VAL A 115 1.48 6.32 23.54
CA VAL A 115 0.45 7.13 24.21
C VAL A 115 0.05 6.52 25.56
N LYS A 116 -0.10 5.20 25.63
CA LYS A 116 -0.41 4.45 26.86
C LYS A 116 0.66 4.65 27.93
N LEU A 117 1.94 4.73 27.55
CA LEU A 117 3.03 5.03 28.48
C LEU A 117 2.95 6.46 29.04
N MET A 118 2.47 7.42 28.24
CA MET A 118 2.31 8.82 28.65
C MET A 118 1.07 9.06 29.54
N LEU A 119 0.08 8.18 29.51
CA LEU A 119 -1.13 8.32 30.32
C LEU A 119 -0.95 7.83 31.77
N PRO A 120 -1.60 8.49 32.75
CA PRO A 120 -1.69 7.97 34.10
C PRO A 120 -2.33 6.58 34.13
N ASN A 121 -1.90 5.71 35.05
CA ASN A 121 -2.33 4.31 35.11
C ASN A 121 -3.85 4.12 35.07
N GLN A 122 -4.61 5.03 35.67
CA GLN A 122 -6.08 5.02 35.69
C GLN A 122 -6.75 5.35 34.35
N TRP A 123 -6.01 5.64 33.27
CA TRP A 123 -6.58 5.91 31.94
C TRP A 123 -6.11 4.91 30.88
N ARG A 124 -5.19 4.00 31.23
CA ARG A 124 -4.58 3.05 30.29
C ARG A 124 -5.55 1.97 29.77
N PHE A 125 -6.65 1.71 30.48
CA PHE A 125 -7.66 0.72 30.11
C PHE A 125 -8.59 1.15 28.97
N TYR A 126 -8.59 2.44 28.59
CA TYR A 126 -9.37 2.92 27.44
C TYR A 126 -8.66 2.70 26.08
N LEU A 127 -7.42 2.21 26.11
CA LEU A 127 -6.59 1.98 24.92
C LEU A 127 -6.24 0.50 24.70
N SER A 128 -6.81 -0.40 25.50
CA SER A 128 -6.69 -1.88 25.37
C SER A 128 -7.89 -2.46 24.64
#